data_AF-A0A972XNX6-F1
#
_entry.id   AF-A0A972XNX6-F1
#
_cell.length_a   1.000
_cell.length_b   1.000
_cell.length_c   1.000
_cell.angle_alpha   90.00
_cell.angle_beta   90.00
_cell.angle_gamma   90.00
#
_symmetry.space_group_name_H-M   'P 1'
#
loop_
_entity.id
_entity.type
_entity.pdbx_description
1 polymer ?
#
loop_
_entity_poly.entity_id
_entity_poly.type
_entity_poly.pdbx_seq_one_letter_code
_entity_poly.pdbx_strand_id
1 'polypeptide(L)' 'MMNLQVKSFEEYQQSYQLSVDNPEVFWANIAEHFMWKKKWDRVLDWNF' A
#
# COMPACT_ATOMS: atom_id res chain seq x y z
N MET A 1 -0.45 10.58 11.56
CA MET A 1 -1.36 9.89 10.61
C MET A 1 -0.79 10.11 9.21
N MET A 2 -0.39 9.05 8.50
CA MET A 2 0.12 9.18 7.13
C MET A 2 -1.02 9.65 6.21
N ASN A 3 -0.73 10.57 5.29
CA ASN A 3 -1.68 11.05 4.30
C ASN A 3 -1.64 10.13 3.08
N LEU A 4 -2.76 9.51 2.71
CA LEU A 4 -2.84 8.60 1.55
C LEU A 4 -2.86 9.34 0.20
N GLN A 5 -3.04 10.67 0.23
CA GLN A 5 -3.07 11.48 -0.97
C GLN A 5 -1.65 11.84 -1.44
N VAL A 6 -1.34 11.48 -2.69
CA VAL A 6 -0.17 11.93 -3.43
C VAL A 6 -0.40 13.35 -3.95
N LYS A 7 0.53 14.28 -3.66
CA LYS A 7 0.39 15.72 -3.95
C LYS A 7 1.39 16.25 -4.98
N SER A 8 2.41 15.49 -5.32
CA SER A 8 3.41 15.88 -6.32
C SER A 8 3.79 14.69 -7.21
N PHE A 9 4.41 14.99 -8.35
CA PHE A 9 4.93 13.97 -9.24
C PHE A 9 6.08 13.17 -8.60
N GLU A 10 6.91 13.82 -7.79
CA GLU A 10 7.98 13.16 -7.04
C GLU A 10 7.42 12.16 -6.02
N GLU A 11 6.40 12.57 -5.24
CA GLU A 11 5.71 11.68 -4.31
C GLU A 11 5.05 10.50 -5.03
N TYR A 12 4.48 10.73 -6.22
CA TYR A 12 3.95 9.67 -7.06
C TYR A 12 5.03 8.67 -7.45
N GLN A 13 6.18 9.13 -7.94
CA GLN A 13 7.27 8.26 -8.37
C GLN A 13 7.81 7.42 -7.20
N GLN A 14 7.99 8.03 -6.02
CA GLN A 14 8.43 7.32 -4.82
C GLN A 14 7.41 6.27 -4.38
N SER A 15 6.13 6.63 -4.33
CA SER A 15 5.04 5.72 -3.96
C SER A 15 4.92 4.56 -4.95
N TYR A 16 5.03 4.86 -6.25
CA TYR A 16 5.01 3.86 -7.30
C TYR A 16 6.16 2.88 -7.18
N GLN A 17 7.40 3.37 -7.03
CA GLN A 17 8.57 2.53 -6.85
C GLN A 17 8.41 1.58 -5.66
N LEU A 18 7.93 2.09 -4.51
CA LEU A 18 7.66 1.27 -3.33
C LEU A 18 6.56 0.24 -3.57
N SER A 19 5.50 0.61 -4.29
CA SER A 19 4.38 -0.29 -4.60
C SER A 19 4.75 -1.46 -5.51
N VAL A 20 5.83 -1.32 -6.29
CA VAL A 20 6.34 -2.36 -7.19
C VAL A 20 7.44 -3.17 -6.52
N ASP A 21 8.39 -2.51 -5.85
CA ASP A 21 9.53 -3.18 -5.24
C ASP A 21 9.16 -3.93 -3.96
N ASN A 22 8.22 -3.37 -3.17
CA ASN A 22 7.81 -3.91 -1.87
C ASN A 22 6.28 -3.91 -1.74
N PRO A 23 5.56 -4.62 -2.63
CA PRO A 23 4.12 -4.49 -2.77
C PRO A 23 3.36 -4.89 -1.51
N GLU A 24 3.76 -5.98 -0.83
CA GLU A 24 3.09 -6.43 0.39
C GLU A 24 3.20 -5.39 1.52
N VAL A 25 4.38 -4.79 1.72
CA VAL A 25 4.56 -3.78 2.76
C VAL A 25 3.78 -2.51 2.40
N PHE A 26 3.84 -2.09 1.14
CA PHE A 26 3.15 -0.91 0.67
C PHE A 26 1.63 -1.03 0.85
N TRP A 27 1.04 -2.11 0.32
CA TRP A 27 -0.41 -2.31 0.36
C TRP A 27 -0.93 -2.64 1.76
N ALA A 28 -0.15 -3.35 2.60
CA ALA A 28 -0.51 -3.57 4.00
C ALA A 28 -0.60 -2.24 4.76
N ASN A 29 0.41 -1.37 4.63
CA ASN A 29 0.40 -0.07 5.30
C ASN A 29 -0.81 0.78 4.90
N ILE A 30 -1.19 0.78 3.61
CA ILE A 30 -2.41 1.47 3.17
C ILE A 30 -3.65 0.82 3.80
N ALA A 31 -3.74 -0.51 3.80
CA ALA A 31 -4.90 -1.23 4.31
C ALA A 31 -5.10 -1.07 5.84
N GLU A 32 -4.02 -0.83 6.60
CA GLU A 32 -4.05 -0.55 8.05
C GLU A 32 -4.77 0.76 8.41
N HIS A 33 -4.96 1.67 7.45
CA HIS A 33 -5.67 2.94 7.69
C HIS A 33 -7.19 2.77 7.76
N PHE A 34 -7.71 1.58 7.42
CA PHE A 34 -9.13 1.28 7.44
C PHE A 34 -9.49 0.43 8.66
N MET A 35 -10.74 0.54 9.10
CA MET A 35 -11.26 -0.35 10.13
C MET A 35 -11.78 -1.64 9.49
N TRP A 36 -11.21 -2.76 9.91
CA TRP A 36 -11.59 -4.07 9.43
C TRP A 36 -12.43 -4.82 10.46
N LYS A 37 -13.55 -5.40 10.02
CA LYS A 37 -14.31 -6.35 10.86
C LYS A 37 -13.49 -7.63 11.13
N LYS A 38 -12.74 -8.09 10.12
CA LYS A 38 -11.69 -9.11 10.23
C LYS A 38 -10.53 -8.67 9.33
N LYS A 39 -9.31 -8.70 9.85
CA LYS A 39 -8.10 -8.43 9.05
C LYS A 39 -7.85 -9.55 8.03
N TRP A 40 -7.13 -9.18 6.96
CA TRP A 40 -6.70 -10.11 5.92
C TRP A 40 -5.61 -11.06 6.46
N ASP A 41 -5.54 -12.26 5.87
CA ASP A 41 -4.55 -13.27 6.23
C ASP A 41 -3.30 -13.21 5.31
N ARG A 42 -3.47 -12.71 4.07
CA ARG A 42 -2.41 -12.48 3.08
C ARG A 42 -2.66 -11.13 2.40
N VAL A 43 -1.61 -10.33 2.19
CA VAL A 43 -1.73 -8.98 1.59
C VAL A 43 -1.82 -9.06 0.07
N LEU A 44 -1.01 -9.94 -0.52
CA LEU A 44 -0.86 -10.09 -1.96
C LEU A 44 -0.78 -11.57 -2.30
N ASP A 45 -1.52 -12.01 -3.31
CA ASP A 45 -1.50 -13.38 -3.79
C ASP A 45 -1.43 -13.36 -5.32
N TRP A 46 -0.32 -13.85 -5.87
CA TRP A 46 -0.11 -13.92 -7.32
C TRP A 46 -0.40 -15.33 -7.83
N ASN A 47 -1.25 -15.43 -8.85
CA ASN A 47 -1.41 -16.64 -9.64
C ASN A 47 -1.08 -16.31 -11.10
N PHE A 48 0.10 -16.73 -11.55
CA PHE A 48 0.56 -16.61 -12.94
C PHE A 48 0.23 -17.87 -13.74
#